data_AF-A0A0D7AAW9-F1
#
_entry.id   AF-A0A0D7AAW9-F1
#
_cell.length_a   1.000
_cell.length_b   1.000
_cell.length_c   1.000
_cell.angle_alpha   90.00
_cell.angle_beta   90.00
_cell.angle_gamma   90.00
#
_symmetry.space_group_name_H-M   'P 1'
#
loop_
_entity.id
_entity.type
_entity.pdbx_description
1 polymer ?
#
loop_
_entity_poly.entity_id
_entity_poly.type
_entity_poly.pdbx_seq_one_letter_code
_entity_poly.pdbx_strand_id
1 'polypeptide(L)'
;KDDLQKHASQYTVGKSPTTFMTAKGDFSPHGGLYAFTEEKEAIFWGNSFQMMDPKTPFYVVTYHYTPTGTMKRFQSADAQWLDWIQKCNAGKMPATRLPQAVEGPISVGKNAGKSKLDGHDLIQIAIVDEAALRDVRVAKIEGYCYDKAWQGNPKGTPTPKPFRNSIKKLLYFRKCVSCNFLST
;
A
#
# COMPACT_ATOMS: atom_id res chain seq x y z
N LYS A 1 14.44 3.13 -12.82
CA LYS A 1 14.35 4.57 -12.46
C LYS A 1 13.15 5.21 -13.18
N ASP A 2 12.83 4.79 -14.40
CA ASP A 2 11.73 5.34 -15.22
C ASP A 2 10.32 5.05 -14.69
N ASP A 3 10.04 3.85 -14.16
CA ASP A 3 8.70 3.54 -13.62
C ASP A 3 8.31 4.41 -12.42
N LEU A 4 9.27 4.74 -11.56
CA LEU A 4 9.03 5.53 -10.33
C LEU A 4 8.71 7.00 -10.65
N GLN A 5 9.33 7.57 -11.68
CA GLN A 5 9.01 8.92 -12.14
C GLN A 5 7.69 8.99 -12.92
N LYS A 6 7.30 7.92 -13.61
CA LYS A 6 6.01 7.83 -14.31
C LYS A 6 4.84 7.70 -13.36
N HIS A 7 4.99 6.98 -12.24
CA HIS A 7 3.97 6.98 -11.19
C HIS A 7 3.89 8.34 -10.52
N ALA A 8 5.01 9.08 -10.44
CA ALA A 8 5.10 10.43 -9.86
C ALA A 8 4.21 11.52 -10.44
N SER A 9 3.82 11.39 -11.70
CA SER A 9 2.91 12.36 -12.31
C SER A 9 1.43 12.02 -12.06
N GLN A 10 1.12 10.86 -11.47
CA GLN A 10 -0.26 10.35 -11.36
C GLN A 10 -1.05 10.93 -10.19
N TYR A 11 -0.38 11.57 -9.23
CA TYR A 11 -1.00 12.04 -8.00
C TYR A 11 -0.95 13.55 -7.98
N THR A 12 -2.07 14.14 -8.37
CA THR A 12 -2.30 15.57 -8.33
C THR A 12 -3.47 15.81 -7.40
N VAL A 13 -3.30 16.69 -6.42
CA VAL A 13 -4.37 17.06 -5.47
C VAL A 13 -5.64 17.46 -6.24
N GLY A 14 -6.77 16.92 -5.81
CA GLY A 14 -8.08 17.10 -6.44
C GLY A 14 -8.35 16.21 -7.65
N LYS A 15 -7.40 15.38 -8.09
CA LYS A 15 -7.56 14.48 -9.25
C LYS A 15 -7.63 13.01 -8.82
N SER A 16 -8.24 12.20 -9.68
CA SER A 16 -8.14 10.75 -9.60
C SER A 16 -6.79 10.27 -10.12
N PRO A 17 -6.18 9.25 -9.50
CA PRO A 17 -5.15 8.46 -10.15
C PRO A 17 -5.70 7.87 -11.46
N THR A 18 -4.88 7.81 -12.50
CA THR A 18 -5.30 7.29 -13.82
C THR A 18 -4.94 5.82 -14.04
N THR A 19 -4.06 5.27 -13.21
CA THR A 19 -3.61 3.87 -13.24
C THR A 19 -2.95 3.56 -11.90
N PHE A 20 -2.65 2.29 -11.64
CA PHE A 20 -1.90 1.84 -10.48
C PHE A 20 -0.75 0.91 -10.88
N MET A 21 0.07 0.52 -9.91
CA MET A 21 1.18 -0.39 -10.18
C MET A 21 0.67 -1.79 -10.55
N THR A 22 1.11 -2.31 -11.70
CA THR A 22 0.87 -3.68 -12.14
C THR A 22 1.86 -4.63 -11.49
N ALA A 23 1.77 -4.79 -10.17
CA ALA A 23 2.59 -5.71 -9.40
C ALA A 23 1.70 -6.65 -8.61
N LYS A 24 1.84 -7.95 -8.88
CA LYS A 24 1.14 -9.01 -8.14
C LYS A 24 1.37 -8.87 -6.64
N GLY A 25 0.30 -9.07 -5.88
CA GLY A 25 0.31 -9.06 -4.43
C GLY A 25 -0.85 -9.85 -3.83
N ASP A 26 -0.93 -9.83 -2.51
CA ASP A 26 -1.86 -10.63 -1.71
C ASP A 26 -3.34 -10.28 -1.97
N PHE A 27 -3.61 -9.06 -2.42
CA PHE A 27 -4.96 -8.57 -2.70
C PHE A 27 -5.37 -8.73 -4.16
N SER A 28 -4.40 -8.83 -5.08
CA SER A 28 -4.67 -8.94 -6.52
C SER A 28 -3.51 -9.56 -7.29
N PRO A 29 -3.80 -10.49 -8.22
CA PRO A 29 -2.79 -11.04 -9.13
C PRO A 29 -2.25 -10.02 -10.13
N HIS A 30 -2.95 -8.89 -10.34
CA HIS A 30 -2.64 -7.90 -11.38
C HIS A 30 -2.13 -6.56 -10.81
N GLY A 31 -2.10 -6.43 -9.48
CA GLY A 31 -1.78 -5.18 -8.81
C GLY A 31 -3.00 -4.36 -8.43
N GLY A 32 -2.74 -3.15 -7.93
CA GLY A 32 -3.76 -2.28 -7.38
C GLY A 32 -3.19 -1.00 -6.76
N LEU A 33 -4.08 -0.09 -6.41
CA LEU A 33 -3.80 1.06 -5.56
C LEU A 33 -4.07 0.67 -4.11
N TYR A 34 -3.00 0.56 -3.33
CA TYR A 34 -3.05 0.12 -1.94
C TYR A 34 -3.04 1.32 -0.99
N ALA A 35 -3.88 1.30 0.03
CA ALA A 35 -4.04 2.35 1.03
C ALA A 35 -4.35 1.78 2.41
N PHE A 36 -4.08 2.55 3.45
CA PHE A 36 -4.51 2.26 4.82
C PHE A 36 -5.69 3.16 5.17
N THR A 37 -6.52 2.71 6.10
CA THR A 37 -7.63 3.52 6.63
C THR A 37 -7.13 4.66 7.50
N GLU A 38 -6.02 4.44 8.22
CA GLU A 38 -5.44 5.41 9.14
C GLU A 38 -4.10 5.94 8.64
N GLU A 39 -3.90 7.25 8.75
CA GLU A 39 -2.64 7.91 8.36
C GLU A 39 -1.46 7.36 9.18
N LYS A 40 -1.68 7.09 10.46
CA LYS A 40 -0.66 6.54 11.37
C LYS A 40 -0.10 5.20 10.85
N GLU A 41 -0.97 4.35 10.32
CA GLU A 41 -0.60 3.04 9.77
C GLU A 41 0.19 3.17 8.47
N ALA A 42 -0.21 4.11 7.60
CA ALA A 42 0.52 4.42 6.38
C ALA A 42 1.93 4.95 6.68
N ILE A 43 2.08 5.80 7.70
CA ILE A 43 3.38 6.32 8.13
C ILE A 43 4.25 5.21 8.72
N PHE A 44 3.68 4.40 9.62
CA PHE A 44 4.40 3.24 10.18
C PHE A 44 4.88 2.30 9.08
N TRP A 45 3.99 1.95 8.14
CA TRP A 45 4.30 1.10 7.02
C TRP A 45 5.41 1.69 6.16
N GLY A 46 5.28 2.97 5.75
CA GLY A 46 6.28 3.69 4.98
C GLY A 46 7.66 3.74 5.67
N ASN A 47 7.67 4.00 6.97
CA ASN A 47 8.90 4.03 7.77
C ASN A 47 9.57 2.65 7.86
N SER A 48 8.78 1.57 7.94
CA SER A 48 9.30 0.19 8.03
C SER A 48 10.13 -0.27 6.83
N PHE A 49 9.94 0.38 5.65
CA PHE A 49 10.75 0.14 4.44
C PHE A 49 12.04 0.96 4.43
N GLN A 50 12.01 2.15 5.02
CA GLN A 50 13.19 3.02 5.10
C GLN A 50 14.23 2.54 6.13
N MET A 51 13.94 1.50 6.92
CA MET A 51 14.94 0.85 7.77
C MET A 51 16.19 0.39 7.00
N MET A 52 16.04 0.05 5.71
CA MET A 52 17.14 -0.40 4.84
C MET A 52 17.87 0.75 4.13
N ASP A 53 17.24 1.92 4.00
CA ASP A 53 17.83 3.14 3.44
C ASP A 53 17.24 4.41 4.11
N PRO A 54 17.68 4.74 5.34
CA PRO A 54 17.11 5.82 6.14
C PRO A 54 17.18 7.23 5.53
N LYS A 55 17.95 7.41 4.45
CA LYS A 55 18.22 8.72 3.84
C LYS A 55 17.20 9.09 2.77
N THR A 56 16.36 8.15 2.35
CA THR A 56 15.36 8.39 1.32
C THR A 56 14.02 8.81 1.95
N PRO A 57 13.54 10.04 1.70
CA PRO A 57 12.20 10.43 2.16
C PRO A 57 11.12 9.63 1.43
N PHE A 58 9.98 9.44 2.07
CA PHE A 58 8.79 8.84 1.49
C PHE A 58 7.62 9.83 1.53
N TYR A 59 6.55 9.53 0.81
CA TYR A 59 5.35 10.36 0.80
C TYR A 59 4.15 9.54 1.24
N VAL A 60 3.28 10.17 2.03
CA VAL A 60 1.93 9.67 2.31
C VAL A 60 0.97 10.49 1.46
N VAL A 61 0.09 9.79 0.74
CA VAL A 61 -0.95 10.40 -0.06
C VAL A 61 -2.29 10.02 0.54
N THR A 62 -3.04 11.03 0.96
CA THR A 62 -4.38 10.86 1.52
C THR A 62 -5.38 10.93 0.38
N TYR A 63 -6.34 10.02 0.37
CA TYR A 63 -7.42 9.99 -0.60
C TYR A 63 -8.76 10.23 0.06
N HIS A 64 -9.66 10.90 -0.66
CA HIS A 64 -11.09 10.68 -0.47
C HIS A 64 -11.52 9.54 -1.39
N TYR A 65 -12.21 8.56 -0.82
CA TYR A 65 -12.69 7.40 -1.55
C TYR A 65 -14.12 7.08 -1.12
N THR A 66 -15.01 6.96 -2.09
CA THR A 66 -16.38 6.51 -1.87
C THR A 66 -16.65 5.37 -2.84
N PRO A 67 -16.58 4.10 -2.39
CA PRO A 67 -16.73 2.95 -3.28
C PRO A 67 -18.12 2.94 -3.92
N THR A 68 -18.18 2.90 -5.26
CA THR A 68 -19.46 2.74 -5.99
C THR A 68 -19.74 1.31 -6.44
N GLY A 69 -18.74 0.42 -6.42
CA GLY A 69 -18.92 -0.98 -6.81
C GLY A 69 -18.51 -1.99 -5.75
N THR A 70 -18.24 -3.21 -6.20
CA THR A 70 -18.09 -4.37 -5.32
C THR A 70 -16.81 -4.31 -4.51
N MET A 71 -16.94 -4.56 -3.20
CA MET A 71 -15.81 -4.67 -2.28
C MET A 71 -15.85 -6.01 -1.55
N LYS A 72 -14.72 -6.72 -1.54
CA LYS A 72 -14.51 -7.91 -0.71
C LYS A 72 -13.76 -7.51 0.54
N ARG A 73 -14.26 -7.91 1.72
CA ARG A 73 -13.62 -7.59 3.02
C ARG A 73 -13.24 -8.86 3.76
N PHE A 74 -12.05 -8.85 4.35
CA PHE A 74 -11.52 -9.86 5.25
C PHE A 74 -11.21 -9.18 6.59
N GLN A 75 -11.79 -9.68 7.68
CA GLN A 75 -11.63 -9.04 9.00
C GLN A 75 -10.41 -9.57 9.76
N SER A 76 -9.87 -10.72 9.37
CA SER A 76 -8.72 -11.34 10.02
C SER A 76 -7.97 -12.25 9.06
N ALA A 77 -6.79 -12.72 9.48
CA ALA A 77 -5.96 -13.63 8.70
C ALA A 77 -6.43 -15.09 8.83
N ASP A 78 -7.73 -15.31 8.60
CA ASP A 78 -8.36 -16.62 8.69
C ASP A 78 -8.14 -17.48 7.44
N ALA A 79 -8.72 -18.68 7.43
CA ALA A 79 -8.60 -19.60 6.30
C ALA A 79 -9.14 -19.03 4.98
N GLN A 80 -10.15 -18.15 5.01
CA GLN A 80 -10.69 -17.53 3.81
C GLN A 80 -9.71 -16.51 3.23
N TRP A 81 -9.07 -15.72 4.09
CA TRP A 81 -8.01 -14.80 3.67
C TRP A 81 -6.81 -15.55 3.08
N LEU A 82 -6.39 -16.64 3.71
CA LEU A 82 -5.26 -17.45 3.22
C LEU A 82 -5.55 -18.08 1.86
N ASP A 83 -6.75 -18.64 1.67
CA ASP A 83 -7.19 -19.17 0.37
C ASP A 83 -7.23 -18.09 -0.71
N TRP A 84 -7.72 -16.88 -0.37
CA TRP A 84 -7.70 -15.72 -1.27
C TRP A 84 -6.29 -15.37 -1.72
N ILE A 85 -5.37 -15.20 -0.75
CA ILE A 85 -3.96 -14.89 -1.02
C ILE A 85 -3.36 -15.96 -1.92
N GLN A 86 -3.57 -17.24 -1.62
CA GLN A 86 -3.02 -18.34 -2.42
C GLN A 86 -3.52 -18.28 -3.86
N LYS A 87 -4.79 -17.95 -4.10
CA LYS A 87 -5.36 -17.79 -5.44
C LYS A 87 -4.78 -16.59 -6.18
N CYS A 88 -4.63 -15.45 -5.51
CA CYS A 88 -3.94 -14.27 -6.06
C CYS A 88 -2.48 -14.59 -6.39
N ASN A 89 -1.77 -15.23 -5.47
CA ASN A 89 -0.37 -15.61 -5.58
C ASN A 89 -0.11 -16.78 -6.54
N ALA A 90 -1.13 -17.55 -6.92
CA ALA A 90 -1.03 -18.52 -8.00
C ALA A 90 -1.31 -17.91 -9.38
N GLY A 91 -1.75 -16.64 -9.46
CA GLY A 91 -2.23 -16.03 -10.71
C GLY A 91 -3.49 -16.70 -11.27
N LYS A 92 -4.22 -17.45 -10.44
CA LYS A 92 -5.37 -18.27 -10.82
C LYS A 92 -6.68 -17.49 -10.78
N MET A 93 -6.66 -16.23 -10.36
CA MET A 93 -7.84 -15.38 -10.37
C MET A 93 -7.95 -14.66 -11.73
N PRO A 94 -8.98 -14.96 -12.55
CA PRO A 94 -9.23 -14.17 -13.75
C PRO A 94 -9.67 -12.76 -13.35
N ALA A 95 -9.18 -11.76 -14.08
CA ALA A 95 -9.50 -10.34 -13.83
C ALA A 95 -11.01 -10.06 -13.76
N THR A 96 -11.81 -10.79 -14.53
CA THR A 96 -13.28 -10.67 -14.58
C THR A 96 -13.99 -11.13 -13.30
N ARG A 97 -13.29 -11.77 -12.36
CA ARG A 97 -13.84 -12.23 -11.07
C ARG A 97 -13.31 -11.42 -9.89
N LEU A 98 -12.47 -10.42 -10.12
CA LEU A 98 -12.01 -9.55 -9.04
C LEU A 98 -13.09 -8.53 -8.69
N PRO A 99 -13.32 -8.26 -7.40
CA PRO A 99 -14.09 -7.09 -6.99
C PRO A 99 -13.33 -5.82 -7.38
N GLN A 100 -13.98 -4.68 -7.33
CA GLN A 100 -13.30 -3.40 -7.57
C GLN A 100 -12.29 -3.06 -6.49
N ALA A 101 -12.58 -3.45 -5.26
CA ALA A 101 -11.68 -3.28 -4.12
C ALA A 101 -11.68 -4.50 -3.19
N VAL A 102 -10.57 -4.68 -2.50
CA VAL A 102 -10.37 -5.72 -1.49
C VAL A 102 -9.82 -5.06 -0.23
N GLU A 103 -10.40 -5.38 0.92
CA GLU A 103 -9.94 -4.95 2.23
C GLU A 103 -9.56 -6.17 3.05
N GLY A 104 -8.45 -6.11 3.78
CA GLY A 104 -7.93 -7.27 4.50
C GLY A 104 -6.65 -6.98 5.27
N PRO A 105 -6.22 -7.90 6.13
CA PRO A 105 -4.98 -7.74 6.87
C PRO A 105 -3.79 -7.84 5.93
N ILE A 106 -2.77 -7.04 6.16
CA ILE A 106 -1.53 -7.17 5.39
C ILE A 106 -0.89 -8.53 5.65
N SER A 107 -0.54 -9.25 4.59
CA SER A 107 0.26 -10.45 4.70
C SER A 107 1.73 -10.07 4.53
N VAL A 108 2.51 -10.28 5.59
CA VAL A 108 3.92 -9.90 5.66
C VAL A 108 4.86 -11.08 5.46
N GLY A 109 4.35 -12.25 5.08
CA GLY A 109 5.14 -13.48 4.97
C GLY A 109 6.02 -13.70 6.21
N LYS A 110 7.34 -13.79 6.01
CA LYS A 110 8.33 -13.98 7.10
C LYS A 110 8.56 -12.76 8.01
N ASN A 111 7.93 -11.62 7.74
CA ASN A 111 8.11 -10.36 8.49
C ASN A 111 6.90 -10.03 9.40
N ALA A 112 6.33 -11.03 10.09
CA ALA A 112 5.17 -10.92 10.98
C ALA A 112 5.18 -9.71 11.93
N GLY A 113 6.36 -9.29 12.42
CA GLY A 113 6.50 -8.12 13.31
C GLY A 113 6.15 -6.77 12.67
N LYS A 114 5.94 -6.70 11.34
CA LYS A 114 5.55 -5.49 10.62
C LYS A 114 4.06 -5.44 10.27
N SER A 115 3.29 -6.48 10.59
CA SER A 115 1.84 -6.51 10.33
C SER A 115 1.00 -5.91 11.44
N LYS A 116 1.62 -5.43 12.54
CA LYS A 116 0.91 -4.92 13.70
C LYS A 116 1.41 -3.54 14.12
N LEU A 117 0.48 -2.70 14.57
CA LEU A 117 0.71 -1.43 15.23
C LEU A 117 -0.23 -1.36 16.43
N ASP A 118 0.24 -0.89 17.59
CA ASP A 118 -0.55 -0.78 18.83
C ASP A 118 -1.29 -2.06 19.28
N GLY A 119 -0.85 -3.23 18.82
CA GLY A 119 -1.42 -4.54 19.17
C GLY A 119 -2.49 -5.07 18.22
N HIS A 120 -2.93 -4.29 17.23
CA HIS A 120 -3.85 -4.75 16.19
C HIS A 120 -3.15 -5.02 14.86
N ASP A 121 -3.77 -5.85 14.01
CA ASP A 121 -3.29 -6.11 12.66
C ASP A 121 -3.60 -4.92 11.75
N LEU A 122 -2.62 -4.51 10.95
CA LEU A 122 -2.80 -3.47 9.95
C LEU A 122 -3.72 -3.97 8.84
N ILE A 123 -4.80 -3.23 8.60
CA ILE A 123 -5.75 -3.50 7.53
C ILE A 123 -5.44 -2.59 6.35
N GLN A 124 -5.44 -3.16 5.16
CA GLN A 124 -5.17 -2.46 3.92
C GLN A 124 -6.36 -2.61 2.99
N ILE A 125 -6.66 -1.53 2.27
CA ILE A 125 -7.58 -1.53 1.15
C ILE A 125 -6.75 -1.49 -0.13
N ALA A 126 -7.06 -2.37 -1.07
CA ALA A 126 -6.50 -2.39 -2.41
C ALA A 126 -7.63 -2.15 -3.42
N ILE A 127 -7.52 -1.10 -4.24
CA ILE A 127 -8.37 -0.89 -5.41
C ILE A 127 -7.69 -1.59 -6.58
N VAL A 128 -8.33 -2.64 -7.10
CA VAL A 128 -7.71 -3.62 -8.01
C VAL A 128 -8.33 -3.58 -9.41
N ASP A 129 -9.32 -2.71 -9.62
CA ASP A 129 -9.93 -2.36 -10.91
C ASP A 129 -9.60 -0.91 -11.25
N GLU A 130 -8.95 -0.66 -12.39
CA GLU A 130 -8.61 0.70 -12.82
C GLU A 130 -9.86 1.57 -13.02
N ALA A 131 -10.99 0.98 -13.41
CA ALA A 131 -12.24 1.73 -13.56
C ALA A 131 -12.73 2.30 -12.24
N ALA A 132 -12.39 1.68 -11.10
CA ALA A 132 -12.74 2.14 -9.76
C ALA A 132 -11.86 3.31 -9.27
N LEU A 133 -10.74 3.61 -9.94
CA LEU A 133 -9.92 4.78 -9.61
C LEU A 133 -10.68 6.11 -9.81
N ARG A 134 -11.74 6.10 -10.63
CA ARG A 134 -12.64 7.25 -10.80
C ARG A 134 -13.36 7.66 -9.51
N ASP A 135 -13.41 6.78 -8.51
CA ASP A 135 -14.04 7.03 -7.20
C ASP A 135 -13.03 7.57 -6.18
N VAL A 136 -11.75 7.66 -6.56
CA VAL A 136 -10.66 8.13 -5.72
C VAL A 136 -10.34 9.58 -6.07
N ARG A 137 -10.11 10.42 -5.06
CA ARG A 137 -9.53 11.76 -5.23
C ARG A 137 -8.35 11.93 -4.30
N VAL A 138 -7.23 12.41 -4.82
CA VAL A 138 -6.09 12.81 -3.99
C VAL A 138 -6.49 14.04 -3.17
N ALA A 139 -6.53 13.90 -1.85
CA ALA A 139 -6.86 15.00 -0.95
C ALA A 139 -5.60 15.76 -0.50
N LYS A 140 -4.53 15.03 -0.20
CA LYS A 140 -3.31 15.58 0.40
C LYS A 140 -2.10 14.75 0.00
N ILE A 141 -0.93 15.39 -0.08
CA ILE A 141 0.37 14.73 -0.28
C ILE A 141 1.34 15.31 0.73
N GLU A 142 1.95 14.46 1.54
CA GLU A 142 2.91 14.86 2.56
C GLU A 142 4.20 14.06 2.49
N GLY A 143 5.33 14.76 2.64
CA GLY A 143 6.65 14.14 2.70
C GLY A 143 7.04 13.80 4.13
N TYR A 144 7.60 12.62 4.31
CA TYR A 144 8.09 12.09 5.57
C TYR A 144 9.54 11.63 5.41
N CYS A 145 10.35 11.86 6.45
CA CYS A 145 11.66 11.26 6.56
C CYS A 145 11.57 10.02 7.44
N TYR A 146 12.54 9.12 7.28
CA TYR A 146 12.72 8.04 8.24
C TYR A 146 12.87 8.59 9.66
N ASP A 147 12.16 7.95 10.59
CA ASP A 147 12.22 8.24 12.02
C ASP A 147 12.45 6.94 12.80
N LYS A 148 13.53 6.91 13.59
CA LYS A 148 13.88 5.77 14.44
C LYS A 148 12.83 5.53 15.54
N ALA A 149 12.07 6.55 15.94
CA ALA A 149 11.01 6.41 16.95
C ALA A 149 9.91 5.42 16.53
N TRP A 150 9.79 5.14 15.23
CA TRP A 150 8.84 4.21 14.65
C TRP A 150 9.36 2.77 14.55
N GLN A 151 10.58 2.50 15.01
CA GLN A 151 11.05 1.12 15.21
C GLN A 151 10.41 0.53 16.47
N GLY A 152 9.62 -0.54 16.33
CA GLY A 152 9.20 -1.35 17.48
C GLY A 152 7.98 -0.85 18.27
N ASN A 153 6.96 -0.32 17.57
CA ASN A 153 5.67 0.13 18.12
C ASN A 153 5.71 1.55 18.74
N PRO A 154 5.61 2.61 17.91
CA PRO A 154 5.79 4.00 18.33
C PRO A 154 4.69 4.49 19.27
N LYS A 155 5.10 5.08 20.39
CA LYS A 155 4.26 5.97 21.20
C LYS A 155 4.41 7.41 20.69
N GLY A 156 3.38 7.95 20.05
CA GLY A 156 3.32 9.37 19.65
C GLY A 156 2.81 9.62 18.22
N THR A 157 2.44 10.87 17.95
CA THR A 157 2.01 11.36 16.63
C THR A 157 3.24 11.89 15.89
N PRO A 158 3.50 11.47 14.64
CA PRO A 158 4.65 11.95 13.89
C PRO A 158 4.45 13.43 13.56
N THR A 159 5.52 14.23 13.61
CA THR A 159 5.49 15.61 13.12
C THR A 159 5.94 15.60 11.66
N PRO A 160 5.09 16.02 10.70
CA PRO A 160 5.53 16.23 9.33
C PRO A 160 6.72 17.20 9.35
N LYS A 161 7.86 16.80 8.79
CA LYS A 161 8.99 17.72 8.62
C LYS A 161 8.83 18.41 7.27
N PRO A 162 8.53 19.72 7.21
CA PRO A 162 8.38 20.41 5.95
C PRO A 162 9.71 20.33 5.17
N PHE A 163 9.65 19.71 3.99
CA PHE A 163 10.82 19.59 3.12
C PHE A 163 11.04 20.93 2.39
N ARG A 164 11.94 21.76 2.93
CA ARG A 164 12.47 22.95 2.25
C ARG A 164 13.60 22.51 1.31
N ASN A 165 13.24 22.04 0.12
CA ASN A 165 13.99 22.24 -1.13
C ASN A 165 13.45 21.29 -2.21
N SER A 166 13.17 21.88 -3.36
CA SER A 166 12.69 21.30 -4.60
C SER A 166 13.38 19.98 -4.99
N ILE A 167 12.60 18.88 -5.07
CA ILE A 167 12.72 17.79 -6.06
C ILE A 167 11.42 16.97 -6.05
N LYS A 168 10.85 16.79 -7.25
CA LYS A 168 9.70 15.95 -7.60
C LYS A 168 10.00 14.46 -7.35
N LYS A 169 9.51 13.88 -6.26
CA LYS A 169 9.47 12.42 -6.07
C LYS A 169 8.17 12.07 -5.37
N LEU A 170 7.64 10.90 -5.67
CA LEU A 170 6.27 10.55 -5.39
C LEU A 170 6.17 9.07 -5.06
N LEU A 171 5.27 8.81 -4.11
CA LEU A 171 4.78 7.54 -3.56
C LEU A 171 5.79 6.44 -3.24
N TYR A 172 5.39 5.56 -2.32
CA TYR A 172 5.96 4.24 -2.32
C TYR A 172 4.97 3.12 -2.04
N PHE A 173 4.95 2.18 -2.99
CA PHE A 173 4.98 0.74 -2.74
C PHE A 173 6.25 0.17 -3.40
N ARG A 174 6.96 -0.76 -2.73
CA ARG A 174 8.01 -1.57 -3.37
C ARG A 174 7.38 -2.77 -4.05
N LYS A 175 7.88 -3.04 -5.26
CA LYS A 175 8.21 -4.36 -5.83
C LYS A 175 8.05 -5.51 -4.81
N CYS A 176 6.98 -6.29 -4.95
CA CYS A 176 6.96 -7.65 -4.41
C CYS A 176 8.06 -8.41 -5.18
N VAL A 177 9.22 -8.58 -4.54
CA VAL A 177 10.23 -9.51 -5.03
C VAL A 177 9.58 -10.87 -4.88
N SER A 178 9.31 -11.50 -6.03
CA SER A 178 9.10 -12.93 -6.16
C SER A 178 9.89 -13.68 -5.08
N CYS A 179 9.19 -14.35 -4.17
CA CYS A 179 9.76 -15.55 -3.57
C CYS A 179 9.89 -16.56 -4.71
N ASN A 180 11.02 -16.52 -5.41
CA ASN A 180 11.53 -17.69 -6.10
C ASN A 180 11.85 -18.70 -4.99
N PHE A 181 10.97 -19.68 -4.80
CA PHE A 181 11.41 -20.97 -4.32
C PHE A 181 11.91 -21.75 -5.53
N LEU A 182 13.19 -21.59 -5.82
CA LEU A 182 14.00 -22.70 -6.30
C LEU A 182 14.72 -23.26 -5.09
N SER A 183 14.46 -24.51 -4.77
CA SER A 183 15.50 -25.43 -4.29
C SER A 183 15.04 -26.86 -4.60
N THR A 184 15.75 -27.46 -5.55
CA THR A 184 16.14 -28.88 -5.68
C THR A 184 15.13 -29.95 -5.28
#